data_AF-A0A832WR40-F1
#
_entry.id   AF-A0A832WR40-F1
#
_cell.length_a   1.000
_cell.length_b   1.000
_cell.length_c   1.000
_cell.angle_alpha   90.00
_cell.angle_beta   90.00
_cell.angle_gamma   90.00
#
_symmetry.space_group_name_H-M   'P 1'
#
loop_
_entity.id
_entity.type
_entity.pdbx_description
1 polymer ?
#
loop_
_entity_poly.entity_id
_entity_poly.type
_entity_poly.pdbx_seq_one_letter_code
_entity_poly.pdbx_strand_id
1 'polypeptide(L)'
;AVTTGKGTQGPVKRWGIKLRKRKHSRGGKKRHVGNLGPWNPHHVRWQVPQMGQMGYQQRTEFNKRILKIGENGAEISPAGGFLHYGMLKNPYVLIKGSIPGPVKRLVRIRPAMRQGEHVARQPAIEFVSMESKQG
;
A
#
# COMPACT_ATOMS: atom_id res chain seq x y z
N ALA A 1 6.91 -1.86 7.33
CA ALA A 1 6.65 -0.41 7.54
C ALA A 1 5.16 -0.18 7.85
N VAL A 2 4.79 1.03 8.26
CA VAL A 2 3.39 1.38 8.58
C VAL A 2 2.69 1.87 7.31
N THR A 3 1.48 1.40 7.02
CA THR A 3 0.72 1.77 5.81
C THR A 3 0.11 3.16 5.88
N THR A 4 -0.20 3.77 4.74
CA THR A 4 -0.87 5.09 4.69
C THR A 4 -2.17 5.06 5.48
N GLY A 5 -2.32 6.01 6.41
CA GLY A 5 -3.52 6.15 7.23
C GLY A 5 -4.70 6.65 6.40
N LYS A 6 -5.88 6.04 6.57
CA LYS A 6 -7.13 6.45 5.91
C LYS A 6 -8.23 6.81 6.93
N GLY A 7 -7.90 6.84 8.22
CA GLY A 7 -8.83 7.12 9.31
C GLY A 7 -9.98 6.11 9.41
N THR A 8 -11.12 6.56 9.93
CA THR A 8 -12.35 5.77 10.00
C THR A 8 -12.92 5.55 8.60
N GLN A 9 -12.99 4.29 8.18
CA GLN A 9 -13.56 3.91 6.91
C GLN A 9 -14.77 2.99 7.09
N GLY A 10 -15.76 3.16 6.21
CA GLY A 10 -16.93 2.30 6.16
C GLY A 10 -16.62 0.89 5.65
N PRO A 11 -17.55 -0.07 5.85
CA PRO A 11 -17.29 -1.48 5.59
C PRO A 11 -17.01 -1.78 4.12
N VAL A 12 -17.59 -1.00 3.19
CA VAL A 12 -17.33 -1.11 1.74
C VAL A 12 -15.84 -0.97 1.42
N LYS A 13 -15.18 0.08 1.91
CA LYS A 13 -13.77 0.34 1.57
C LYS A 13 -12.82 -0.49 2.43
N ARG A 14 -13.19 -0.75 3.69
CA ARG A 14 -12.36 -1.49 4.64
C ARG A 14 -12.30 -2.99 4.34
N TRP A 15 -13.43 -3.59 3.97
CA TRP A 15 -13.57 -5.04 3.77
C TRP A 15 -13.88 -5.44 2.32
N GLY A 16 -14.07 -4.49 1.41
CA GLY A 16 -14.35 -4.79 0.00
C GLY A 16 -15.76 -5.32 -0.26
N ILE A 17 -16.73 -5.07 0.62
CA ILE A 17 -18.12 -5.51 0.39
C ILE A 17 -18.77 -4.74 -0.77
N LYS A 18 -19.72 -5.38 -1.46
CA LYS A 18 -20.47 -4.76 -2.54
C LYS A 18 -21.36 -3.62 -2.02
N LEU A 19 -21.48 -2.57 -2.81
CA LEU A 19 -22.53 -1.55 -2.64
C LEU A 19 -23.89 -2.17 -2.92
N ARG A 20 -24.93 -1.70 -2.22
CA ARG A 20 -26.32 -2.05 -2.59
C ARG A 20 -26.60 -1.61 -4.02
N LYS A 21 -27.42 -2.38 -4.73
CA LYS A 21 -27.66 -2.22 -6.18
C LYS A 21 -29.07 -1.69 -6.46
N ARG A 22 -29.22 -0.93 -7.55
CA ARG A 22 -30.50 -0.46 -8.14
C ARG A 22 -31.47 0.12 -7.10
N LYS A 23 -32.61 -0.53 -6.85
CA LYS A 23 -33.66 -0.05 -5.93
C LYS A 23 -33.11 0.05 -4.50
N HIS A 24 -32.28 -0.91 -4.10
CA HIS A 24 -31.67 -0.96 -2.78
C HIS A 24 -30.62 0.14 -2.55
N SER A 25 -30.07 0.77 -3.59
CA SER A 25 -29.18 1.94 -3.43
C SER A 25 -29.93 3.26 -3.26
N ARG A 26 -31.20 3.34 -3.71
CA ARG A 26 -32.01 4.55 -3.60
C ARG A 26 -32.62 4.72 -2.20
N GLY A 27 -32.76 3.64 -1.43
CA GLY A 27 -33.29 3.67 -0.06
C GLY A 27 -32.32 4.13 1.03
N GLY A 28 -31.41 5.08 0.74
CA GLY A 28 -30.47 5.69 1.70
C GLY A 28 -29.34 4.79 2.23
N LYS A 29 -29.47 3.46 2.18
CA LYS A 29 -28.52 2.50 2.76
C LYS A 29 -27.46 1.99 1.78
N LYS A 30 -27.02 2.82 0.82
CA LYS A 30 -26.15 2.40 -0.31
C LYS A 30 -24.86 1.70 0.12
N ARG A 31 -24.24 2.15 1.23
CA ARG A 31 -22.93 1.69 1.72
C ARG A 31 -23.01 0.83 2.99
N HIS A 32 -24.20 0.37 3.34
CA HIS A 32 -24.45 -0.41 4.56
C HIS A 32 -24.47 -1.90 4.24
N VAL A 33 -24.11 -2.72 5.23
CA VAL A 33 -24.26 -4.18 5.20
C VAL A 33 -25.76 -4.53 5.14
N GLY A 34 -26.09 -5.74 4.70
CA GLY A 34 -27.47 -6.26 4.69
C GLY A 34 -28.03 -6.40 6.10
N ASN A 35 -27.42 -7.30 6.88
CA ASN A 35 -27.73 -7.62 8.28
C ASN A 35 -26.42 -7.79 9.09
N LEU A 36 -26.54 -7.87 10.42
CA LEU A 36 -25.40 -8.06 11.34
C LEU A 36 -25.25 -9.50 11.85
N GLY A 37 -26.15 -10.40 11.49
CA GLY A 37 -26.11 -11.80 11.91
C GLY A 37 -27.44 -12.53 11.68
N PRO A 38 -27.46 -13.85 11.93
CA PRO A 38 -28.68 -14.65 12.04
C PRO A 38 -29.43 -14.35 13.36
N TRP A 39 -30.59 -14.96 13.56
CA TRP A 39 -31.36 -14.86 14.81
C TRP A 39 -30.56 -15.41 16.01
N ASN A 40 -30.06 -16.64 15.89
CA ASN A 40 -29.25 -17.32 16.90
C ASN A 40 -27.84 -17.51 16.35
N PRO A 41 -26.76 -17.10 17.05
CA PRO A 41 -26.71 -16.56 18.41
C PRO A 41 -27.12 -15.08 18.51
N HIS A 42 -27.64 -14.68 19.68
CA HIS A 42 -28.10 -13.32 20.00
C HIS A 42 -26.95 -12.31 20.25
N HIS A 43 -25.91 -12.32 19.41
CA HIS A 43 -24.86 -11.32 19.42
C HIS A 43 -24.28 -11.10 18.01
N VAL A 44 -23.70 -9.92 17.79
CA VAL A 44 -22.97 -9.65 16.55
C VAL A 44 -21.61 -10.33 16.61
N ARG A 45 -21.34 -11.21 15.64
CA ARG A 45 -20.05 -11.89 15.56
C ARG A 45 -18.94 -10.91 15.17
N TRP A 46 -17.74 -11.11 15.72
CA TRP A 46 -16.58 -10.25 15.44
C TRP A 46 -16.11 -10.32 13.98
N GLN A 47 -16.42 -11.40 13.24
CA GLN A 47 -16.10 -11.51 11.81
C GLN A 47 -16.97 -10.63 10.91
N VAL A 48 -18.07 -10.06 11.43
CA VAL A 48 -19.00 -9.26 10.62
C VAL A 48 -18.30 -7.97 10.18
N PRO A 49 -18.33 -7.62 8.87
CA PRO A 49 -17.60 -6.48 8.35
C PRO A 49 -18.23 -5.17 8.83
N GLN A 50 -17.59 -4.52 9.81
CA GLN A 50 -18.02 -3.24 10.37
C GLN A 50 -17.05 -2.09 10.02
N MET A 51 -17.54 -0.87 10.20
CA MET A 51 -16.71 0.33 10.07
C MET A 51 -15.57 0.35 11.10
N GLY A 52 -14.54 1.14 10.84
CA GLY A 52 -13.47 1.38 11.80
C GLY A 52 -12.18 1.83 11.14
N GLN A 53 -11.09 1.79 11.90
CA GLN A 53 -9.79 2.25 11.44
C GLN A 53 -9.30 1.43 10.24
N MET A 54 -8.88 2.15 9.19
CA MET A 54 -8.25 1.60 8.00
C MET A 54 -6.95 2.35 7.70
N GLY A 55 -5.89 1.61 7.39
CA GLY A 55 -4.56 2.19 7.24
C GLY A 55 -3.88 2.46 8.58
N TYR A 56 -2.61 2.85 8.52
CA TYR A 56 -1.75 3.00 9.70
C TYR A 56 -1.49 1.69 10.47
N GLN A 57 -1.63 0.55 9.80
CA GLN A 57 -1.22 -0.74 10.37
C GLN A 57 0.21 -1.08 9.93
N GLN A 58 0.93 -1.82 10.76
CA GLN A 58 2.21 -2.41 10.37
C GLN A 58 1.99 -3.51 9.33
N ARG A 59 2.78 -3.46 8.25
CA ARG A 59 2.86 -4.50 7.23
C ARG A 59 4.31 -4.83 6.91
N THR A 60 4.57 -6.11 6.69
CA THR A 60 5.84 -6.64 6.22
C THR A 60 5.59 -7.27 4.87
N GLU A 61 6.12 -6.65 3.82
CA GLU A 61 6.07 -7.22 2.47
C GLU A 61 7.30 -8.11 2.26
N PHE A 62 7.09 -9.28 1.66
CA PHE A 62 8.12 -10.29 1.46
C PHE A 62 8.72 -10.19 0.06
N ASN A 63 9.96 -10.68 -0.07
CA ASN A 63 10.61 -11.00 -1.35
C ASN A 63 10.66 -9.83 -2.34
N LYS A 64 10.96 -8.62 -1.84
CA LYS A 64 11.21 -7.45 -2.68
C LYS A 64 12.66 -7.47 -3.16
N ARG A 65 12.85 -7.44 -4.46
CA ARG A 65 14.18 -7.43 -5.09
C ARG A 65 14.77 -6.03 -5.04
N ILE A 66 16.01 -5.92 -4.57
CA ILE A 66 16.82 -4.71 -4.69
C ILE A 66 17.39 -4.68 -6.11
N LEU A 67 17.21 -3.56 -6.81
CA LEU A 67 17.65 -3.36 -8.19
C LEU A 67 19.02 -2.69 -8.23
N LYS A 68 19.18 -1.59 -7.47
CA LYS A 68 20.40 -0.80 -7.41
C LYS A 68 20.54 -0.22 -6.00
N ILE A 69 21.77 -0.15 -5.52
CA ILE A 69 22.17 0.68 -4.39
C ILE A 69 23.12 1.72 -4.98
N GLY A 70 22.86 2.99 -4.73
CA GLY A 70 23.65 4.08 -5.30
C GLY A 70 23.84 5.21 -4.29
N GLU A 71 24.92 5.95 -4.44
CA GLU A 71 25.24 7.08 -3.56
C GLU A 71 24.74 8.40 -4.15
N ASN A 72 24.82 8.57 -5.47
CA ASN A 72 24.44 9.80 -6.15
C ASN A 72 22.94 9.86 -6.51
N GLY A 73 22.16 10.60 -5.73
CA GLY A 73 20.73 10.79 -5.95
C GLY A 73 20.33 11.55 -7.22
N ALA A 74 21.28 12.19 -7.92
CA ALA A 74 21.00 12.90 -9.18
C ALA A 74 20.63 11.95 -10.33
N GLU A 75 21.17 10.72 -10.35
CA GLU A 75 20.95 9.74 -11.43
C GLU A 75 19.51 9.23 -11.53
N ILE A 76 18.75 9.37 -10.44
CA ILE A 76 17.41 8.77 -10.29
C ILE A 76 16.32 9.83 -10.08
N SER A 77 16.71 11.06 -9.72
CA SER A 77 15.76 12.12 -9.43
C SER A 77 15.12 12.60 -10.74
N PRO A 78 13.78 12.53 -10.88
CA PRO A 78 13.10 13.04 -12.07
C PRO A 78 13.23 14.56 -12.16
N ALA A 79 13.07 15.10 -13.37
CA ALA A 79 12.97 16.54 -13.60
C ALA A 79 11.88 17.15 -12.71
N GLY A 80 12.21 18.19 -11.94
CA GLY A 80 11.30 18.80 -10.95
C GLY A 80 11.23 18.08 -9.59
N GLY A 81 11.92 16.95 -9.41
CA GLY A 81 12.03 16.21 -8.15
C GLY A 81 10.81 15.31 -7.84
N PHE A 82 10.92 14.54 -6.76
CA PHE A 82 9.85 13.63 -6.33
C PHE A 82 8.69 14.40 -5.68
N LEU A 83 7.46 14.12 -6.13
CA LEU A 83 6.26 14.76 -5.62
C LEU A 83 6.10 14.52 -4.10
N HIS A 84 5.84 15.60 -3.36
CA HIS A 84 5.74 15.61 -1.89
C HIS A 84 7.00 15.15 -1.13
N TYR A 85 8.14 15.00 -1.81
CA TYR A 85 9.44 14.69 -1.20
C TYR A 85 10.48 15.78 -1.46
N GLY A 86 10.82 16.00 -2.74
CA GLY A 86 11.93 16.85 -3.18
C GLY A 86 13.02 16.07 -3.94
N MET A 87 14.21 16.66 -4.04
CA MET A 87 15.38 16.06 -4.69
C MET A 87 16.14 15.13 -3.74
N LEU A 88 16.68 14.02 -4.25
CA LEU A 88 17.51 13.11 -3.47
C LEU A 88 18.96 13.59 -3.44
N LYS A 89 19.51 13.79 -2.23
CA LYS A 89 20.94 14.13 -2.01
C LYS A 89 21.74 13.02 -1.32
N ASN A 90 21.06 12.02 -0.78
CA ASN A 90 21.64 10.98 0.05
C ASN A 90 21.70 9.65 -0.72
N PRO A 91 22.46 8.66 -0.21
CA PRO A 91 22.42 7.30 -0.74
C PRO A 91 21.00 6.74 -0.80
N TYR A 92 20.72 6.00 -1.85
CA TYR A 92 19.40 5.49 -2.17
C TYR A 92 19.43 4.00 -2.50
N VAL A 93 18.27 3.38 -2.36
CA VAL A 93 18.04 1.98 -2.72
C VAL A 93 16.84 1.92 -3.65
N LEU A 94 17.03 1.34 -4.83
CA LEU A 94 15.95 1.02 -5.74
C LEU A 94 15.40 -0.36 -5.44
N ILE A 95 14.11 -0.40 -5.11
CA ILE A 95 13.38 -1.64 -4.79
C ILE A 95 12.32 -1.86 -5.86
N LYS A 96 12.20 -3.09 -6.34
CA LYS A 96 11.19 -3.47 -7.32
C LYS A 96 9.78 -3.35 -6.74
N GLY A 97 8.92 -2.63 -7.44
CA GLY A 97 7.49 -2.52 -7.16
C GLY A 97 7.17 -1.48 -6.06
N SER A 98 6.10 -1.74 -5.30
CA SER A 98 5.63 -0.85 -4.24
C SER A 98 6.21 -1.20 -2.87
N ILE A 99 6.17 -0.22 -1.95
CA ILE A 99 6.55 -0.34 -0.55
C ILE A 99 5.39 0.21 0.30
N PRO A 100 5.08 -0.38 1.48
CA PRO A 100 4.00 0.10 2.31
C PRO A 100 4.35 1.42 3.01
N GLY A 101 3.51 2.43 2.81
CA GLY A 101 3.62 3.73 3.48
C GLY A 101 3.50 4.90 2.50
N PRO A 102 3.22 6.12 2.99
CA PRO A 102 3.34 7.34 2.23
C PRO A 102 4.81 7.77 2.11
N VAL A 103 5.02 8.76 1.27
CA VAL A 103 6.27 9.49 1.09
C VAL A 103 6.78 10.01 2.46
N LYS A 104 8.11 9.99 2.68
CA LYS A 104 8.83 10.34 3.94
C LYS A 104 8.72 9.34 5.10
N ARG A 105 8.00 8.23 4.96
CA ARG A 105 7.86 7.26 6.05
C ARG A 105 9.10 6.36 6.20
N LEU A 106 9.51 6.13 7.45
CA LEU A 106 10.56 5.17 7.77
C LEU A 106 10.17 3.75 7.35
N VAL A 107 11.10 3.10 6.66
CA VAL A 107 10.99 1.71 6.20
C VAL A 107 12.17 0.92 6.80
N ARG A 108 11.88 -0.28 7.32
CA ARG A 108 12.90 -1.22 7.78
C ARG A 108 13.09 -2.30 6.73
N ILE A 109 14.34 -2.57 6.36
CA ILE A 109 14.73 -3.61 5.42
C ILE A 109 15.40 -4.73 6.21
N ARG A 110 15.10 -5.99 5.87
CA ARG A 110 15.77 -7.17 6.41
C ARG A 110 16.00 -8.19 5.29
N PRO A 111 16.99 -9.09 5.42
CA PRO A 111 17.13 -10.23 4.51
C PRO A 111 15.82 -11.03 4.42
N ALA A 112 15.54 -11.57 3.24
CA ALA A 112 14.29 -12.28 3.00
C ALA A 112 14.29 -13.62 3.74
N MET A 113 13.23 -13.85 4.54
CA MET A 113 13.09 -15.05 5.38
C MET A 113 12.59 -16.27 4.60
N ARG A 114 11.93 -16.06 3.46
CA ARG A 114 11.31 -17.11 2.64
C ARG A 114 11.66 -16.86 1.17
N GLN A 115 12.95 -16.91 0.85
CA GLN A 115 13.38 -16.90 -0.54
C GLN A 115 12.99 -18.24 -1.17
N GLY A 116 12.30 -18.21 -2.31
CA GLY A 116 12.22 -19.39 -3.17
C GLY A 116 13.58 -19.68 -3.81
N GLU A 117 13.64 -20.69 -4.67
CA GLU A 117 14.84 -21.08 -5.44
C GLU A 117 15.19 -20.07 -6.56
N HIS A 118 15.36 -18.80 -6.21
CA HIS A 118 15.78 -17.78 -7.16
C HIS A 118 17.22 -17.37 -6.87
N VAL A 119 18.11 -17.68 -7.81
CA VAL A 119 19.50 -17.23 -7.81
C VAL A 119 19.55 -15.71 -7.85
N ALA A 120 20.24 -15.10 -6.88
CA ALA A 120 20.42 -13.67 -6.78
C ALA A 120 21.39 -13.16 -7.86
N ARG A 121 20.89 -12.95 -9.09
CA ARG A 121 21.65 -12.29 -10.16
C ARG A 121 21.52 -10.78 -10.04
N GLN A 122 22.61 -10.04 -10.26
CA GLN A 122 22.54 -8.58 -10.42
C GLN A 122 21.78 -8.24 -11.71
N PRO A 123 20.69 -7.46 -11.65
CA PRO A 123 20.00 -7.04 -12.86
C PRO A 123 20.82 -5.97 -13.59
N ALA A 124 20.98 -6.12 -14.90
CA ALA A 124 21.46 -5.03 -15.76
C ALA A 124 20.33 -3.99 -15.88
N ILE A 125 20.61 -2.73 -15.54
CA ILE A 125 19.66 -1.62 -15.67
C ILE A 125 20.14 -0.79 -16.86
N GLU A 126 19.43 -0.91 -17.99
CA GLU A 126 19.77 -0.20 -19.22
C GLU A 126 19.27 1.24 -19.20
N PHE A 127 18.06 1.46 -18.68
CA PHE A 127 17.40 2.77 -18.71
C PHE A 127 16.67 3.09 -17.40
N VAL A 128 16.76 4.35 -16.99
CA VAL A 128 16.04 4.92 -15.85
C VAL A 128 15.34 6.19 -16.32
N SER A 129 14.00 6.22 -16.24
CA SER A 129 13.21 7.39 -16.62
C SER A 129 13.41 8.54 -15.62
N MET A 130 14.02 9.64 -16.10
CA MET A 130 14.16 10.92 -15.38
C MET A 130 13.10 11.95 -15.77
N GLU A 131 12.06 11.53 -16.53
CA GLU A 131 10.96 12.41 -16.91
C GLU A 131 10.20 12.91 -15.68
N SER A 132 9.74 14.16 -15.76
CA SER A 132 8.90 14.78 -14.73
C SER A 132 7.71 13.89 -14.38
N LYS A 133 7.43 13.77 -13.08
CA LYS A 133 6.22 13.08 -12.59
C LYS A 133 5.03 14.02 -12.44
N GLN A 134 5.24 15.30 -12.72
CA GLN A 134 4.21 16.31 -12.92
C GLN A 134 4.04 16.42 -14.43
N GLY A 135 2.86 16.04 -14.91
CA GLY A 135 2.54 16.08 -16.34
C GLY A 135 2.53 17.48 -16.91
#